data_AF-A0A828T1I6-F1
#
_entry.id   AF-A0A828T1I6-F1
#
_cell.length_a   1.000
_cell.length_b   1.000
_cell.length_c   1.000
_cell.angle_alpha   90.00
_cell.angle_beta   90.00
_cell.angle_gamma   90.00
#
_symmetry.space_group_name_H-M   'P 1'
#
loop_
_entity.id
_entity.type
_entity.pdbx_description
1 polymer ?
#
loop_
_entity_poly.entity_id
_entity_poly.type
_entity_poly.pdbx_seq_one_letter_code
_entity_poly.pdbx_strand_id
1 'polypeptide(L)'
;MKEIFELLKQVLNREFIRAVLSNPRTKDGVVKAKVRPLEKNGDFMFQVEKFTKTQAFHENINCKDAAEILAGHMENFRQMQIETVQAEYTVLVSKKGKISIKRKNRKSAAPPAELSHDRKKRYILEEGTFVPFLNDLGVMTEEGKIVRTKTDKFRQINRFLEFIEDILPQLDKGRELTILDFGCGKSYLTFAMYYYLKELKGFDIHVIGLDLKEDVIRRCSGLAKKYGYEKLHFLVGDIADYEGVNEVDVVVTLHACDTATDYALAKAIGWNAKVILSVPCCQHEVNGQFAKADKTQCYDGCLDPIMDYGLLRERFAALVTDGLRAKYCERFLQIEPTLGRLLADKGENYKE
;
A
#
# COMPACT_ATOMS: atom_id res chain seq x y z
N MET A 1 -23.54 33.99 17.89
CA MET A 1 -22.61 33.96 16.73
C MET A 1 -21.33 34.74 16.96
N LYS A 2 -21.39 35.96 17.53
CA LYS A 2 -20.21 36.80 17.84
C LYS A 2 -19.06 36.07 18.58
N GLU A 3 -19.36 35.27 19.60
CA GLU A 3 -18.33 34.51 20.34
C GLU A 3 -17.57 33.49 19.47
N ILE A 4 -18.26 32.83 18.54
CA ILE A 4 -17.65 31.85 17.62
C ILE A 4 -16.76 32.59 16.63
N PHE A 5 -17.22 33.73 16.11
CA PHE A 5 -16.45 34.57 15.21
C PHE A 5 -15.15 35.08 15.84
N GLU A 6 -15.20 35.55 17.09
CA GLU A 6 -14.00 35.98 17.83
C GLU A 6 -13.03 34.82 18.06
N LEU A 7 -13.53 33.62 18.42
CA LEU A 7 -12.68 32.43 18.52
C LEU A 7 -12.01 32.11 17.18
N LEU A 8 -12.77 32.11 16.09
CA LEU A 8 -12.27 31.79 14.76
C LEU A 8 -11.20 32.78 14.30
N LYS A 9 -11.36 34.08 14.56
CA LYS A 9 -10.31 35.08 14.31
C LYS A 9 -8.99 34.78 15.02
N GLN A 10 -9.07 34.21 16.24
CA GLN A 10 -7.87 33.86 17.00
C GLN A 10 -7.18 32.60 16.47
N VAL A 11 -7.96 31.57 16.10
CA VAL A 11 -7.41 30.24 15.81
C VAL A 11 -7.15 29.98 14.33
N LEU A 12 -7.73 30.74 13.40
CA LEU A 12 -7.51 30.58 11.95
C LEU A 12 -6.22 31.27 11.50
N ASN A 13 -5.08 30.71 11.91
CA ASN A 13 -3.74 31.15 11.54
C ASN A 13 -2.85 29.94 11.19
N ARG A 14 -1.54 30.11 11.06
CA ARG A 14 -0.61 29.01 10.70
C ARG A 14 -0.47 27.91 11.77
N GLU A 15 -0.94 28.12 12.99
CA GLU A 15 -1.02 27.09 14.04
C GLU A 15 -2.32 26.27 13.96
N PHE A 16 -3.27 26.66 13.10
CA PHE A 16 -4.49 25.90 12.86
C PHE A 16 -4.15 24.54 12.23
N ILE A 17 -4.71 23.46 12.77
CA ILE A 17 -4.52 22.11 12.23
C ILE A 17 -5.74 21.70 11.41
N ARG A 18 -6.90 21.70 12.06
CA ARG A 18 -8.17 21.35 11.43
C ARG A 18 -9.36 21.82 12.26
N ALA A 19 -10.52 21.91 11.62
CA ALA A 19 -11.80 21.95 12.32
C ALA A 19 -12.80 20.96 11.72
N VAL A 20 -13.74 20.51 12.54
CA VAL A 20 -14.84 19.65 12.13
C VAL A 20 -16.13 20.23 12.67
N LEU A 21 -17.02 20.64 11.78
CA LEU A 21 -18.39 21.01 12.10
C LEU A 21 -19.28 19.76 11.95
N SER A 22 -20.08 19.50 12.97
CA SER A 22 -20.88 18.28 13.07
C SER A 22 -22.18 18.54 13.82
N ASN A 23 -23.03 17.51 13.91
CA ASN A 23 -24.34 17.57 14.55
C ASN A 23 -25.24 18.62 13.85
N PRO A 24 -25.65 18.36 12.60
CA PRO A 24 -26.43 19.30 11.80
C PRO A 24 -27.80 19.57 12.44
N ARG A 25 -28.34 20.77 12.21
CA ARG A 25 -29.66 21.16 12.74
C ARG A 25 -30.82 20.52 11.96
N THR A 26 -30.63 20.33 10.66
CA THR A 26 -31.57 19.67 9.76
C THR A 26 -31.07 18.26 9.41
N LYS A 27 -31.99 17.35 9.08
CA LYS A 27 -31.65 15.99 8.62
C LYS A 27 -31.30 15.94 7.14
N ASP A 28 -31.74 16.95 6.39
CA ASP A 28 -31.51 17.11 4.95
C ASP A 28 -30.44 18.19 4.74
N GLY A 29 -29.41 17.88 3.93
CA GLY A 29 -28.30 18.78 3.60
C GLY A 29 -26.92 18.26 4.01
N VAL A 30 -26.04 19.19 4.40
CA VAL A 30 -24.66 18.90 4.78
C VAL A 30 -24.63 18.27 6.19
N VAL A 31 -24.17 17.03 6.28
CA VAL A 31 -24.10 16.27 7.54
C VAL A 31 -22.84 16.58 8.35
N LYS A 32 -21.77 17.01 7.67
CA LYS A 32 -20.47 17.31 8.28
C LYS A 32 -19.69 18.27 7.39
N ALA A 33 -18.93 19.17 7.99
CA ALA A 33 -17.93 19.94 7.25
C ALA A 33 -16.56 19.79 7.91
N LYS A 34 -15.51 19.55 7.12
CA LYS A 34 -14.12 19.52 7.58
C LYS A 34 -13.40 20.75 7.04
N VAL A 35 -12.58 21.37 7.87
CA VAL A 35 -11.78 22.54 7.53
C VAL A 35 -10.32 22.18 7.72
N ARG A 36 -9.47 22.50 6.74
CA ARG A 36 -8.02 22.37 6.84
C ARG A 36 -7.34 23.61 6.25
N PRO A 37 -6.16 24.00 6.72
CA PRO A 37 -5.37 25.02 6.06
C PRO A 37 -4.72 24.45 4.78
N LEU A 38 -4.39 25.32 3.84
CA LEU A 38 -3.61 24.99 2.65
C LEU A 38 -2.87 26.21 2.12
N GLU A 39 -1.82 25.96 1.34
CA GLU A 39 -1.09 26.97 0.59
C GLU A 39 -1.27 26.67 -0.91
N LYS A 40 -1.83 27.62 -1.66
CA LYS A 40 -2.07 27.49 -3.10
C LYS A 40 -1.58 28.75 -3.80
N ASN A 41 -0.69 28.59 -4.77
CA ASN A 41 -0.05 29.70 -5.50
C ASN A 41 0.63 30.74 -4.59
N GLY A 42 1.11 30.32 -3.41
CA GLY A 42 1.74 31.22 -2.42
C GLY A 42 0.78 31.83 -1.41
N ASP A 43 -0.54 31.67 -1.58
CA ASP A 43 -1.54 32.20 -0.67
C ASP A 43 -1.96 31.16 0.38
N PHE A 44 -1.94 31.56 1.65
CA PHE A 44 -2.45 30.77 2.77
C PHE A 44 -3.97 30.91 2.85
N MET A 45 -4.68 29.79 2.77
CA MET A 45 -6.15 29.71 2.70
C MET A 45 -6.67 28.55 3.55
N PHE A 46 -7.99 28.45 3.70
CA PHE A 46 -8.67 27.33 4.35
C PHE A 46 -9.59 26.62 3.37
N GLN A 47 -9.43 25.31 3.21
CA GLN A 47 -10.37 24.49 2.45
C GLN A 47 -11.43 23.92 3.38
N VAL A 48 -12.68 24.08 2.96
CA VAL A 48 -13.86 23.48 3.57
C VAL A 48 -14.36 22.37 2.67
N GLU A 49 -14.43 21.16 3.21
CA GLU A 49 -15.01 19.99 2.58
C GLU A 49 -16.36 19.70 3.25
N LYS A 50 -17.45 19.96 2.54
CA LYS A 50 -18.84 19.78 2.99
C LYS A 50 -19.35 18.43 2.50
N PHE A 51 -19.74 17.56 3.44
CA PHE A 51 -20.25 16.23 3.16
C PHE A 51 -21.77 16.22 3.27
N THR A 52 -22.46 15.75 2.24
CA THR A 52 -23.85 15.30 2.32
C THR A 52 -23.87 13.78 2.57
N LYS A 53 -25.03 13.14 2.49
CA LYS A 53 -25.12 11.68 2.58
C LYS A 53 -24.42 10.96 1.42
N THR A 54 -24.36 11.59 0.24
CA THR A 54 -23.91 10.93 -1.00
C THR A 54 -22.76 11.64 -1.71
N GLN A 55 -22.47 12.89 -1.36
CA GLN A 55 -21.51 13.73 -2.08
C GLN A 55 -20.63 14.55 -1.14
N ALA A 56 -19.46 14.96 -1.63
CA ALA A 56 -18.57 15.89 -0.96
C ALA A 56 -18.30 17.09 -1.88
N PHE A 57 -18.35 18.30 -1.31
CA PHE A 57 -18.12 19.57 -2.02
C PHE A 57 -16.94 20.30 -1.39
N HIS A 58 -16.06 20.86 -2.21
CA HIS A 58 -14.87 21.57 -1.76
C HIS A 58 -14.98 23.07 -2.06
N GLU A 59 -14.61 23.88 -1.09
CA GLU A 59 -14.57 25.34 -1.19
C GLU A 59 -13.27 25.84 -0.55
N ASN A 60 -12.58 26.78 -1.21
CA ASN A 60 -11.38 27.40 -0.66
C ASN A 60 -11.70 28.84 -0.24
N ILE A 61 -11.32 29.20 0.98
CA ILE A 61 -11.65 30.47 1.61
C ILE A 61 -10.37 31.20 2.00
N ASN A 62 -10.29 32.49 1.65
CA ASN A 62 -9.18 33.34 2.03
C ASN A 62 -9.17 33.64 3.53
N CYS A 63 -8.00 33.91 4.10
CA CYS A 63 -7.86 34.19 5.53
C CYS A 63 -8.71 35.36 6.03
N LYS A 64 -8.92 36.39 5.19
CA LYS A 64 -9.72 37.58 5.54
C LYS A 64 -11.18 37.23 5.83
N ASP A 65 -11.73 36.30 5.06
CA ASP A 65 -13.16 35.97 5.08
C ASP A 65 -13.46 34.69 5.87
N ALA A 66 -12.43 33.91 6.21
CA ALA A 66 -12.56 32.59 6.81
C ALA A 66 -13.33 32.58 8.13
N ALA A 67 -13.09 33.55 9.02
CA ALA A 67 -13.78 33.62 10.30
C ALA A 67 -15.28 33.89 10.12
N GLU A 68 -15.65 34.76 9.18
CA GLU A 68 -17.04 35.13 8.91
C GLU A 68 -17.80 33.96 8.27
N ILE A 69 -17.23 33.36 7.22
CA ILE A 69 -17.86 32.24 6.49
C ILE A 69 -18.01 31.02 7.40
N LEU A 70 -16.98 30.67 8.19
CA LEU A 70 -17.05 29.52 9.09
C LEU A 70 -17.99 29.77 10.28
N ALA A 71 -18.10 31.02 10.76
CA ALA A 71 -19.13 31.38 11.71
C ALA A 71 -20.52 31.20 11.07
N GLY A 72 -20.75 31.67 9.84
CA GLY A 72 -22.02 31.45 9.12
C GLY A 72 -22.37 29.96 8.97
N HIS A 73 -21.38 29.10 8.69
CA HIS A 73 -21.62 27.65 8.63
C HIS A 73 -22.12 27.07 9.97
N MET A 74 -21.75 27.64 11.12
CA MET A 74 -22.25 27.20 12.43
C MET A 74 -23.74 27.46 12.66
N GLU A 75 -24.42 28.22 11.80
CA GLU A 75 -25.88 28.29 11.84
C GLU A 75 -26.50 26.92 11.49
N ASN A 76 -25.85 26.13 10.64
CA ASN A 76 -26.33 24.82 10.22
C ASN A 76 -25.91 23.67 11.16
N PHE A 77 -24.94 23.91 12.05
CA PHE A 77 -24.37 22.90 12.93
C PHE A 77 -24.56 23.25 14.41
N ARG A 78 -24.51 22.24 15.28
CA ARG A 78 -24.57 22.42 16.74
C ARG A 78 -23.22 22.24 17.42
N GLN A 79 -22.21 21.78 16.68
CA GLN A 79 -20.91 21.48 17.24
C GLN A 79 -19.79 21.80 16.25
N MET A 80 -18.70 22.35 16.78
CA MET A 80 -17.43 22.48 16.07
C MET A 80 -16.31 22.01 17.00
N GLN A 81 -15.45 21.13 16.49
CA GLN A 81 -14.17 20.77 17.11
C GLN A 81 -13.06 21.46 16.33
N ILE A 82 -12.16 22.16 17.03
CA ILE A 82 -11.01 22.84 16.43
C ILE A 82 -9.75 22.30 17.09
N GLU A 83 -8.74 22.02 16.26
CA GLU A 83 -7.42 21.64 16.71
C GLU A 83 -6.41 22.66 16.21
N THR A 84 -5.58 23.14 17.13
CA THR A 84 -4.37 23.91 16.86
C THR A 84 -3.15 23.17 17.41
N VAL A 85 -1.96 23.64 17.06
CA VAL A 85 -0.69 23.15 17.58
C VAL A 85 -0.68 23.14 19.12
N GLN A 86 -1.30 24.13 19.76
CA GLN A 86 -1.21 24.35 21.21
C GLN A 86 -2.46 23.90 21.99
N ALA A 87 -3.63 23.84 21.35
CA ALA A 87 -4.89 23.60 22.06
C ALA A 87 -5.94 22.91 21.19
N GLU A 88 -6.94 22.37 21.88
CA GLU A 88 -8.17 21.85 21.30
C GLU A 88 -9.34 22.69 21.81
N TYR A 89 -10.27 23.02 20.93
CA TYR A 89 -11.47 23.76 21.27
C TYR A 89 -12.71 22.97 20.89
N THR A 90 -13.64 22.84 21.83
CA THR A 90 -14.97 22.29 21.60
C THR A 90 -15.99 23.40 21.72
N VAL A 91 -16.63 23.74 20.60
CA VAL A 91 -17.76 24.67 20.53
C VAL A 91 -19.05 23.87 20.48
N LEU A 92 -19.98 24.16 21.38
CA LEU A 92 -21.32 23.57 21.42
C LEU A 92 -22.37 24.66 21.39
N VAL A 93 -23.39 24.49 20.56
CA VAL A 93 -24.55 25.37 20.46
C VAL A 93 -25.80 24.59 20.85
N SER A 94 -26.44 25.00 21.93
CA SER A 94 -27.65 24.35 22.42
C SER A 94 -28.85 24.57 21.48
N LYS A 95 -29.93 23.80 21.68
CA LYS A 95 -31.19 24.00 20.94
C LYS A 95 -31.75 25.43 21.08
N LYS A 96 -31.52 26.08 22.23
CA LYS A 96 -31.94 27.46 22.54
C LYS A 96 -30.92 28.53 22.10
N GLY A 97 -29.86 28.15 21.37
CA GLY A 97 -28.85 29.10 20.86
C GLY A 97 -27.75 29.48 21.85
N LYS A 98 -27.79 29.02 23.11
CA LYS A 98 -26.68 29.21 24.07
C LYS A 98 -25.40 28.56 23.55
N ILE A 99 -24.31 29.32 23.50
CA ILE A 99 -22.98 28.89 23.05
C ILE A 99 -22.14 28.49 24.28
N SER A 100 -21.35 27.44 24.14
CA SER A 100 -20.36 26.98 25.12
C SER A 100 -19.07 26.66 24.39
N ILE A 101 -17.97 27.32 24.77
CA ILE A 101 -16.64 27.08 24.21
C ILE A 101 -15.77 26.50 25.32
N LYS A 102 -15.27 25.27 25.12
CA LYS A 102 -14.30 24.64 26.02
C LYS A 102 -12.94 24.64 25.34
N ARG A 103 -11.91 25.08 26.05
CA ARG A 103 -10.51 25.02 25.61
C ARG A 103 -9.76 23.99 26.45
N LYS A 104 -8.96 23.16 25.80
CA LYS A 104 -8.04 22.22 26.43
C LYS A 104 -6.64 22.46 25.85
N ASN A 105 -5.71 22.94 26.66
CA ASN A 105 -4.32 23.08 26.24
C ASN A 105 -3.69 21.69 26.10
N ARG A 106 -2.86 21.50 25.07
CA ARG A 106 -2.10 20.26 24.90
C ARG A 106 -0.90 20.27 25.86
N LYS A 107 -0.51 19.08 26.34
CA LYS A 107 0.69 18.92 27.18
C LYS A 107 1.98 19.10 26.38
N SER A 108 1.92 18.82 25.08
CA SER A 108 3.00 19.01 24.10
C SER A 108 2.41 19.54 22.80
N ALA A 109 3.16 20.37 22.09
CA ALA A 109 2.75 20.90 20.80
C ALA A 109 2.49 19.77 19.79
N ALA A 110 1.38 19.84 19.05
CA ALA A 110 1.09 18.92 17.97
C ALA A 110 1.89 19.29 16.70
N PRO A 111 2.19 18.33 15.81
CA PRO A 111 2.76 18.64 14.51
C PRO A 111 1.90 19.67 13.76
N PRO A 112 2.49 20.68 13.11
CA PRO A 112 1.77 21.63 12.27
C PRO A 112 1.00 20.93 11.15
N ALA A 113 -0.04 21.58 10.64
CA ALA A 113 -0.79 21.06 9.50
C ALA A 113 0.08 20.97 8.24
N GLU A 114 -0.09 19.92 7.45
CA GLU A 114 0.46 19.88 6.10
C GLU A 114 -0.29 20.88 5.21
N LEU A 115 0.40 21.95 4.81
CA LEU A 115 -0.16 23.02 3.97
C LEU A 115 -0.19 22.66 2.49
N SER A 116 0.48 21.59 2.08
CA SER A 116 0.51 21.19 0.68
C SER A 116 -0.88 20.78 0.20
N HIS A 117 -1.30 21.32 -0.95
CA HIS A 117 -2.55 20.96 -1.60
C HIS A 117 -2.55 19.49 -2.05
N ASP A 118 -1.38 18.99 -2.46
CA ASP A 118 -1.17 17.61 -2.82
C ASP A 118 -0.63 16.84 -1.63
N ARG A 119 -1.39 15.85 -1.15
CA ARG A 119 -0.83 14.84 -0.25
C ARG A 119 0.32 14.18 -1.01
N LYS A 120 1.57 14.50 -0.65
CA LYS A 120 2.72 13.74 -1.12
C LYS A 120 2.52 12.31 -0.63
N LYS A 121 2.24 11.41 -1.56
CA LYS A 121 2.22 9.97 -1.26
C LYS A 121 3.61 9.65 -0.73
N ARG A 122 3.70 9.20 0.52
CA ARG A 122 4.96 8.72 1.09
C ARG A 122 5.25 7.37 0.44
N TYR A 123 6.26 7.36 -0.41
CA TYR A 123 6.80 6.16 -1.04
C TYR A 123 8.01 5.70 -0.22
N ILE A 124 8.27 4.39 -0.16
CA ILE A 124 9.45 3.83 0.49
C ILE A 124 10.73 4.31 -0.22
N LEU A 125 10.73 4.24 -1.54
CA LEU A 125 11.73 4.90 -2.37
C LEU A 125 11.20 6.30 -2.68
N GLU A 126 11.89 7.33 -2.19
CA GLU A 126 11.45 8.72 -2.36
C GLU A 126 12.04 9.36 -3.63
N GLU A 127 11.22 10.18 -4.31
CA GLU A 127 11.71 11.02 -5.40
C GLU A 127 12.69 12.08 -4.86
N GLY A 128 13.78 12.31 -5.59
CA GLY A 128 14.89 13.18 -5.18
C GLY A 128 16.04 12.44 -4.50
N THR A 129 15.86 11.17 -4.14
CA THR A 129 16.96 10.30 -3.68
C THR A 129 17.40 9.42 -4.84
N PHE A 130 18.66 9.54 -5.27
CA PHE A 130 19.18 8.71 -6.35
C PHE A 130 19.29 7.25 -5.92
N VAL A 131 18.72 6.34 -6.71
CA VAL A 131 18.78 4.89 -6.50
C VAL A 131 19.31 4.22 -7.77
N PRO A 132 20.51 3.60 -7.75
CA PRO A 132 21.21 3.16 -8.96
C PRO A 132 20.38 2.25 -9.86
N PHE A 133 19.70 1.24 -9.30
CA PHE A 133 18.92 0.32 -10.12
C PHE A 133 17.74 1.04 -10.79
N LEU A 134 17.04 1.96 -10.11
CA LEU A 134 15.92 2.71 -10.71
C LEU A 134 16.37 3.52 -11.92
N ASN A 135 17.59 4.04 -11.91
CA ASN A 135 18.17 4.73 -13.04
C ASN A 135 18.45 3.80 -14.23
N ASP A 136 19.09 2.65 -14.00
CA ASP A 136 19.32 1.62 -15.05
C ASP A 136 18.01 1.05 -15.61
N LEU A 137 16.92 1.06 -14.83
CA LEU A 137 15.57 0.71 -15.31
C LEU A 137 14.93 1.81 -16.19
N GLY A 138 15.52 3.01 -16.25
CA GLY A 138 14.93 4.22 -16.83
C GLY A 138 13.72 4.75 -16.05
N VAL A 139 13.56 4.36 -14.78
CA VAL A 139 12.47 4.83 -13.92
C VAL A 139 12.84 6.17 -13.27
N MET A 140 14.13 6.39 -13.03
CA MET A 140 14.65 7.57 -12.36
C MET A 140 15.77 8.21 -13.19
N THR A 141 15.87 9.54 -13.18
CA THR A 141 16.99 10.28 -13.78
C THR A 141 18.20 10.30 -12.85
N GLU A 142 19.35 10.77 -13.33
CA GLU A 142 20.56 10.91 -12.48
C GLU A 142 20.35 11.90 -11.34
N GLU A 143 19.45 12.88 -11.51
CA GLU A 143 19.07 13.85 -10.48
C GLU A 143 18.02 13.31 -9.49
N GLY A 144 17.69 12.01 -9.56
CA GLY A 144 16.73 11.38 -8.65
C GLY A 144 15.25 11.66 -8.99
N LYS A 145 14.94 12.29 -10.13
CA LYS A 145 13.56 12.57 -10.54
C LYS A 145 12.92 11.35 -11.20
N ILE A 146 11.62 11.15 -10.98
CA ILE A 146 10.91 10.02 -11.59
C ILE A 146 10.54 10.36 -13.03
N VAL A 147 10.89 9.47 -13.95
CA VAL A 147 10.53 9.59 -15.37
C VAL A 147 9.01 9.46 -15.48
N ARG A 148 8.34 10.51 -15.97
CA ARG A 148 6.86 10.60 -16.01
C ARG A 148 6.19 9.39 -16.65
N THR A 149 6.74 8.85 -17.74
CA THR A 149 6.21 7.67 -18.45
C THR A 149 6.42 6.35 -17.71
N LYS A 150 7.22 6.34 -16.63
CA LYS A 150 7.51 5.17 -15.78
C LYS A 150 6.95 5.29 -14.37
N THR A 151 6.10 6.29 -14.11
CA THR A 151 5.47 6.50 -12.80
C THR A 151 4.72 5.26 -12.30
N ASP A 152 4.02 4.52 -13.17
CA ASP A 152 3.30 3.31 -12.77
C ASP A 152 4.26 2.19 -12.34
N LYS A 153 5.40 2.05 -13.01
CA LYS A 153 6.46 1.11 -12.62
C LYS A 153 7.07 1.49 -11.27
N PHE A 154 7.30 2.78 -11.03
CA PHE A 154 7.77 3.27 -9.73
C PHE A 154 6.77 2.97 -8.59
N ARG A 155 5.47 3.13 -8.86
CA ARG A 155 4.40 2.76 -7.90
C ARG A 155 4.36 1.27 -7.64
N GLN A 156 4.50 0.43 -8.68
CA GLN A 156 4.54 -1.03 -8.52
C GLN A 156 5.72 -1.48 -7.66
N ILE A 157 6.91 -0.92 -7.89
CA ILE A 157 8.10 -1.23 -7.08
C ILE A 157 7.86 -0.83 -5.62
N ASN A 158 7.35 0.38 -5.36
CA ASN A 158 7.03 0.81 -4.00
C ASN A 158 5.97 -0.06 -3.33
N ARG A 159 4.92 -0.43 -4.07
CA ARG A 159 3.87 -1.32 -3.55
C ARG A 159 4.42 -2.70 -3.19
N PHE A 160 5.36 -3.23 -3.98
CA PHE A 160 6.07 -4.45 -3.63
C PHE A 160 6.88 -4.27 -2.33
N LEU A 161 7.60 -3.15 -2.18
CA LEU A 161 8.35 -2.87 -0.95
C LEU A 161 7.45 -2.66 0.27
N GLU A 162 6.21 -2.20 0.11
CA GLU A 162 5.23 -2.15 1.21
C GLU A 162 4.94 -3.57 1.74
N PHE A 163 4.83 -4.57 0.85
CA PHE A 163 4.69 -5.97 1.28
C PHE A 163 5.97 -6.49 1.96
N ILE A 164 7.15 -6.03 1.54
CA ILE A 164 8.41 -6.35 2.24
C ILE A 164 8.45 -5.68 3.63
N GLU A 165 7.94 -4.44 3.75
CA GLU A 165 7.86 -3.74 5.03
C GLU A 165 6.98 -4.48 6.05
N ASP A 166 5.86 -5.03 5.58
CA ASP A 166 4.91 -5.78 6.41
C ASP A 166 5.51 -7.03 7.05
N ILE A 167 6.48 -7.68 6.39
CA ILE A 167 7.10 -8.92 6.88
C ILE A 167 8.32 -8.68 7.79
N LEU A 168 8.82 -7.43 7.88
CA LEU A 168 10.02 -7.12 8.69
C LEU A 168 9.94 -7.63 10.14
N PRO A 169 8.80 -7.58 10.85
CA PRO A 169 8.71 -8.11 12.21
C PRO A 169 8.97 -9.62 12.34
N GLN A 170 8.86 -10.37 11.24
CA GLN A 170 9.11 -11.82 11.19
C GLN A 170 10.60 -12.15 10.93
N LEU A 171 11.39 -11.14 10.55
CA LEU A 171 12.79 -11.31 10.17
C LEU A 171 13.73 -10.98 11.33
N ASP A 172 14.70 -11.87 11.59
CA ASP A 172 15.66 -11.70 12.67
C ASP A 172 16.85 -10.83 12.23
N LYS A 173 16.91 -9.60 12.74
CA LYS A 173 17.98 -8.66 12.42
C LYS A 173 19.33 -9.00 13.11
N GLY A 174 19.34 -9.93 14.07
CA GLY A 174 20.53 -10.31 14.84
C GLY A 174 21.51 -11.24 14.11
N ARG A 175 21.14 -11.75 12.92
CA ARG A 175 21.97 -12.65 12.12
C ARG A 175 21.85 -12.36 10.62
N GLU A 176 22.69 -13.02 9.81
CA GLU A 176 22.52 -13.03 8.36
C GLU A 176 21.26 -13.81 7.98
N LEU A 177 20.44 -13.22 7.10
CA LEU A 177 19.23 -13.82 6.55
C LEU A 177 19.48 -14.33 5.14
N THR A 178 18.99 -15.53 4.83
CA THR A 178 19.06 -16.07 3.45
C THR A 178 17.74 -15.85 2.73
N ILE A 179 17.78 -15.26 1.54
CA ILE A 179 16.60 -14.98 0.71
C ILE A 179 16.79 -15.64 -0.67
N LEU A 180 15.80 -16.40 -1.11
CA LEU A 180 15.77 -16.96 -2.47
C LEU A 180 14.69 -16.28 -3.31
N ASP A 181 15.03 -15.90 -4.54
CA ASP A 181 14.09 -15.35 -5.52
C ASP A 181 14.04 -16.22 -6.78
N PHE A 182 12.91 -16.88 -6.99
CA PHE A 182 12.70 -17.86 -8.05
C PHE A 182 12.01 -17.26 -9.26
N GLY A 183 12.57 -17.52 -10.43
CA GLY A 183 12.14 -16.86 -11.66
C GLY A 183 12.38 -15.35 -11.56
N CYS A 184 13.55 -14.97 -11.06
CA CYS A 184 13.87 -13.57 -10.76
C CYS A 184 13.86 -12.69 -12.03
N GLY A 185 14.00 -13.29 -13.22
CA GLY A 185 13.95 -12.59 -14.49
C GLY A 185 14.94 -11.44 -14.52
N LYS A 186 14.52 -10.28 -15.04
CA LYS A 186 15.36 -9.06 -15.05
C LYS A 186 15.64 -8.48 -13.66
N SER A 187 15.15 -9.13 -12.60
CA SER A 187 15.55 -8.98 -11.19
C SER A 187 15.34 -7.60 -10.57
N TYR A 188 14.47 -6.78 -11.16
CA TYR A 188 14.23 -5.42 -10.68
C TYR A 188 13.64 -5.38 -9.26
N LEU A 189 12.76 -6.32 -8.94
CA LEU A 189 12.19 -6.45 -7.60
C LEU A 189 13.21 -7.04 -6.61
N THR A 190 14.06 -7.96 -7.06
CA THR A 190 15.20 -8.47 -6.30
C THR A 190 16.15 -7.35 -5.89
N PHE A 191 16.53 -6.46 -6.83
CA PHE A 191 17.36 -5.29 -6.53
C PHE A 191 16.66 -4.30 -5.60
N ALA A 192 15.36 -4.08 -5.77
CA ALA A 192 14.59 -3.21 -4.90
C ALA A 192 14.54 -3.76 -3.46
N MET A 193 14.26 -5.06 -3.30
CA MET A 193 14.23 -5.75 -2.02
C MET A 193 15.60 -5.71 -1.35
N TYR A 194 16.67 -6.03 -2.08
CA TYR A 194 18.04 -5.97 -1.55
C TYR A 194 18.37 -4.56 -1.05
N TYR A 195 18.15 -3.54 -1.89
CA TYR A 195 18.40 -2.14 -1.51
C TYR A 195 17.60 -1.73 -0.28
N TYR A 196 16.32 -2.08 -0.22
CA TYR A 196 15.47 -1.72 0.91
C TYR A 196 15.90 -2.41 2.21
N LEU A 197 16.12 -3.72 2.18
CA LEU A 197 16.48 -4.49 3.37
C LEU A 197 17.91 -4.17 3.85
N LYS A 198 18.88 -4.15 2.94
CA LYS A 198 20.29 -3.91 3.26
C LYS A 198 20.60 -2.44 3.49
N GLU A 199 20.35 -1.58 2.49
CA GLU A 199 20.79 -0.18 2.51
C GLU A 199 19.88 0.69 3.38
N LEU A 200 18.56 0.53 3.29
CA LEU A 200 17.63 1.40 4.03
C LEU A 200 17.29 0.88 5.43
N LYS A 201 17.18 -0.43 5.61
CA LYS A 201 16.81 -1.03 6.91
C LYS A 201 17.99 -1.63 7.68
N GLY A 202 19.16 -1.83 7.05
CA GLY A 202 20.36 -2.31 7.72
C GLY A 202 20.28 -3.78 8.18
N PHE A 203 19.53 -4.63 7.46
CA PHE A 203 19.60 -6.07 7.66
C PHE A 203 20.91 -6.62 7.07
N ASP A 204 21.43 -7.69 7.65
CA ASP A 204 22.43 -8.49 6.96
C ASP A 204 21.73 -9.60 6.17
N ILE A 205 21.86 -9.57 4.84
CA ILE A 205 21.13 -10.47 3.95
C ILE A 205 22.07 -11.06 2.92
N HIS A 206 21.80 -12.31 2.58
CA HIS A 206 22.37 -13.04 1.46
C HIS A 206 21.22 -13.43 0.52
N VAL A 207 21.21 -12.88 -0.69
CA VAL A 207 20.13 -13.03 -1.66
C VAL A 207 20.62 -13.82 -2.86
N ILE A 208 19.87 -14.86 -3.24
CA ILE A 208 20.17 -15.71 -4.40
C ILE A 208 18.97 -15.66 -5.35
N GLY A 209 19.16 -15.09 -6.54
CA GLY A 209 18.18 -15.11 -7.62
C GLY A 209 18.45 -16.26 -8.58
N LEU A 210 17.43 -17.08 -8.86
CA LEU A 210 17.49 -18.17 -9.84
C LEU A 210 16.63 -17.87 -11.06
N ASP A 211 17.17 -18.15 -12.24
CA ASP A 211 16.45 -18.12 -13.51
C ASP A 211 17.05 -19.15 -14.47
N LEU A 212 16.25 -19.63 -15.42
CA LEU A 212 16.67 -20.62 -16.42
C LEU A 212 17.52 -19.98 -17.54
N LYS A 213 17.43 -18.66 -17.71
CA LYS A 213 18.05 -17.94 -18.83
C LYS A 213 19.43 -17.40 -18.47
N GLU A 214 20.47 -17.98 -19.08
CA GLU A 214 21.86 -17.58 -18.84
C GLU A 214 22.15 -16.10 -19.16
N ASP A 215 21.56 -15.57 -20.24
CA ASP A 215 21.72 -14.15 -20.62
C ASP A 215 21.14 -13.20 -19.57
N VAL A 216 20.01 -13.59 -18.97
CA VAL A 216 19.37 -12.87 -17.87
C VAL A 216 20.26 -12.88 -16.63
N ILE A 217 20.77 -14.05 -16.25
CA ILE A 217 21.65 -14.22 -15.09
C ILE A 217 22.97 -13.46 -15.26
N ARG A 218 23.59 -13.52 -16.45
CA ARG A 218 24.81 -12.78 -16.76
C ARG A 218 24.60 -11.27 -16.61
N ARG A 219 23.48 -10.75 -17.12
CA ARG A 219 23.12 -9.34 -16.96
C ARG A 219 22.92 -8.97 -15.50
N CYS A 220 22.14 -9.75 -14.74
CA CYS A 220 21.83 -9.45 -13.34
C CYS A 220 23.08 -9.51 -12.46
N SER A 221 23.96 -10.50 -12.69
CA SER A 221 25.26 -10.60 -12.03
C SER A 221 26.16 -9.39 -12.31
N GLY A 222 26.16 -8.89 -13.55
CA GLY A 222 26.88 -7.67 -13.91
C GLY A 222 26.36 -6.43 -13.19
N LEU A 223 25.03 -6.31 -13.06
CA LEU A 223 24.39 -5.22 -12.32
C LEU A 223 24.67 -5.28 -10.81
N ALA A 224 24.61 -6.47 -10.19
CA ALA A 224 24.98 -6.64 -8.79
C ALA A 224 26.41 -6.16 -8.50
N LYS A 225 27.36 -6.52 -9.37
CA LYS A 225 28.75 -6.02 -9.30
C LYS A 225 28.83 -4.50 -9.50
N LYS A 226 28.12 -3.95 -10.49
CA LYS A 226 28.07 -2.50 -10.76
C LYS A 226 27.59 -1.70 -9.54
N TYR A 227 26.64 -2.26 -8.78
CA TYR A 227 26.08 -1.60 -7.59
C TYR A 227 26.84 -1.90 -6.30
N GLY A 228 27.86 -2.77 -6.32
CA GLY A 228 28.59 -3.19 -5.12
C GLY A 228 27.78 -4.10 -4.19
N TYR A 229 26.77 -4.82 -4.72
CA TYR A 229 25.95 -5.73 -3.92
C TYR A 229 26.62 -7.09 -3.80
N GLU A 230 27.59 -7.17 -2.88
CA GLU A 230 28.46 -8.35 -2.71
C GLU A 230 27.72 -9.61 -2.27
N LYS A 231 26.61 -9.47 -1.54
CA LYS A 231 25.78 -10.59 -1.06
C LYS A 231 24.52 -10.82 -1.90
N LEU A 232 24.49 -10.32 -3.13
CA LEU A 232 23.44 -10.57 -4.12
C LEU A 232 24.01 -11.40 -5.27
N HIS A 233 23.64 -12.67 -5.32
CA HIS A 233 24.10 -13.62 -6.32
C HIS A 233 22.97 -14.04 -7.25
N PHE A 234 23.32 -14.27 -8.51
CA PHE A 234 22.39 -14.78 -9.51
C PHE A 234 22.98 -16.05 -10.12
N LEU A 235 22.19 -17.12 -10.16
CA LEU A 235 22.64 -18.43 -10.65
C LEU A 235 21.66 -18.94 -11.71
N VAL A 236 22.22 -19.63 -12.72
CA VAL A 236 21.40 -20.38 -13.68
C VAL A 236 20.97 -21.68 -13.01
N GLY A 237 19.67 -21.92 -12.94
CA GLY A 237 19.16 -23.15 -12.34
C GLY A 237 17.64 -23.23 -12.31
N ASP A 238 17.14 -24.46 -12.36
CA ASP A 238 15.77 -24.78 -12.03
C ASP A 238 15.64 -24.90 -10.51
N ILE A 239 14.51 -24.43 -9.97
CA ILE A 239 14.19 -24.55 -8.56
C ILE A 239 14.03 -26.00 -8.12
N ALA A 240 13.48 -26.86 -8.99
CA ALA A 240 13.24 -28.26 -8.66
C ALA A 240 14.55 -28.96 -8.24
N ASP A 241 15.65 -28.58 -8.90
CA ASP A 241 16.97 -29.20 -8.75
C ASP A 241 17.93 -28.39 -7.84
N TYR A 242 17.50 -27.23 -7.34
CA TYR A 242 18.37 -26.41 -6.51
C TYR A 242 18.51 -26.99 -5.10
N GLU A 243 19.77 -27.21 -4.68
CA GLU A 243 20.17 -27.75 -3.38
C GLU A 243 21.27 -26.90 -2.71
N GLY A 244 21.51 -25.68 -3.20
CA GLY A 244 22.61 -24.83 -2.73
C GLY A 244 22.44 -24.27 -1.31
N VAL A 245 21.31 -24.53 -0.65
CA VAL A 245 21.02 -24.07 0.71
C VAL A 245 20.26 -25.15 1.49
N ASN A 246 20.43 -25.11 2.83
CA ASN A 246 19.76 -26.01 3.75
C ASN A 246 18.59 -25.34 4.50
N GLU A 247 18.64 -24.02 4.68
CA GLU A 247 17.62 -23.22 5.34
C GLU A 247 17.51 -21.86 4.65
N VAL A 248 16.29 -21.31 4.59
CA VAL A 248 15.99 -20.02 3.95
C VAL A 248 15.08 -19.23 4.88
N ASP A 249 15.24 -17.91 4.97
CA ASP A 249 14.34 -17.06 5.76
C ASP A 249 13.16 -16.56 4.92
N VAL A 250 13.42 -16.17 3.67
CA VAL A 250 12.40 -15.66 2.75
C VAL A 250 12.52 -16.33 1.39
N VAL A 251 11.40 -16.86 0.89
CA VAL A 251 11.27 -17.29 -0.49
C VAL A 251 10.37 -16.32 -1.24
N VAL A 252 10.85 -15.85 -2.39
CA VAL A 252 10.13 -14.98 -3.32
C VAL A 252 9.89 -15.74 -4.61
N THR A 253 8.66 -15.74 -5.10
CA THR A 253 8.27 -16.39 -6.35
C THR A 253 7.15 -15.59 -7.00
N LEU A 254 7.52 -14.60 -7.82
CA LEU A 254 6.57 -13.65 -8.42
C LEU A 254 6.24 -13.97 -9.88
N HIS A 255 7.11 -14.75 -10.54
CA HIS A 255 6.97 -15.10 -11.96
C HIS A 255 7.10 -16.60 -12.23
N ALA A 256 7.21 -17.43 -11.18
CA ALA A 256 7.11 -18.88 -11.38
C ALA A 256 5.66 -19.21 -11.71
N CYS A 257 5.41 -19.64 -12.95
CA CYS A 257 4.07 -19.97 -13.42
C CYS A 257 3.85 -21.48 -13.45
N ASP A 258 2.58 -21.89 -13.46
CA ASP A 258 2.15 -23.29 -13.49
C ASP A 258 2.80 -24.09 -12.34
N THR A 259 3.31 -25.29 -12.60
CA THR A 259 3.91 -26.17 -11.59
C THR A 259 5.18 -25.61 -10.94
N ALA A 260 5.84 -24.61 -11.56
CA ALA A 260 7.01 -23.96 -10.96
C ALA A 260 6.67 -23.27 -9.63
N THR A 261 5.45 -22.72 -9.49
CA THR A 261 5.01 -22.18 -8.20
C THR A 261 4.90 -23.31 -7.15
N ASP A 262 4.41 -24.49 -7.54
CA ASP A 262 4.23 -25.61 -6.61
C ASP A 262 5.57 -26.15 -6.11
N TYR A 263 6.57 -26.28 -7.00
CA TYR A 263 7.94 -26.60 -6.60
C TYR A 263 8.52 -25.54 -5.67
N ALA A 264 8.23 -24.26 -5.90
CA ALA A 264 8.68 -23.18 -5.03
C ALA A 264 8.08 -23.24 -3.64
N LEU A 265 6.77 -23.48 -3.55
CA LEU A 265 6.11 -23.70 -2.27
C LEU A 265 6.73 -24.92 -1.58
N ALA A 266 6.79 -26.07 -2.25
CA ALA A 266 7.33 -27.34 -1.72
C ALA A 266 8.77 -27.19 -1.18
N LYS A 267 9.65 -26.55 -1.93
CA LYS A 267 11.04 -26.32 -1.51
C LYS A 267 11.15 -25.32 -0.37
N ALA A 268 10.39 -24.22 -0.41
CA ALA A 268 10.36 -23.24 0.68
C ALA A 268 10.01 -23.89 2.03
N ILE A 269 9.09 -24.84 2.01
CA ILE A 269 8.70 -25.64 3.17
C ILE A 269 9.85 -26.55 3.60
N GLY A 270 10.46 -27.26 2.65
CA GLY A 270 11.60 -28.14 2.91
C GLY A 270 12.78 -27.40 3.55
N TRP A 271 12.98 -26.13 3.19
CA TRP A 271 13.98 -25.25 3.79
C TRP A 271 13.50 -24.48 5.03
N ASN A 272 12.32 -24.80 5.54
CA ASN A 272 11.74 -24.18 6.73
C ASN A 272 11.64 -22.64 6.63
N ALA A 273 11.24 -22.14 5.46
CA ALA A 273 11.10 -20.72 5.19
C ALA A 273 10.10 -20.06 6.15
N LYS A 274 10.54 -18.96 6.80
CA LYS A 274 9.70 -18.17 7.70
C LYS A 274 8.64 -17.38 6.92
N VAL A 275 9.01 -16.91 5.73
CA VAL A 275 8.15 -16.10 4.87
C VAL A 275 8.19 -16.62 3.45
N ILE A 276 7.02 -16.75 2.84
CA ILE A 276 6.86 -17.11 1.43
C ILE A 276 6.03 -16.03 0.74
N LEU A 277 6.65 -15.30 -0.19
CA LEU A 277 6.00 -14.31 -1.04
C LEU A 277 5.75 -14.91 -2.41
N SER A 278 4.55 -15.44 -2.61
CA SER A 278 4.13 -16.07 -3.86
C SER A 278 3.05 -15.27 -4.55
N VAL A 279 3.23 -15.01 -5.85
CA VAL A 279 2.18 -14.46 -6.72
C VAL A 279 1.83 -15.48 -7.79
N PRO A 280 0.63 -16.06 -7.77
CA PRO A 280 0.18 -16.96 -8.82
C PRO A 280 -0.07 -16.17 -10.12
N CYS A 281 0.63 -16.51 -11.20
CA CYS A 281 0.56 -15.80 -12.48
C CYS A 281 -0.31 -16.50 -13.53
N CYS A 282 -0.02 -17.77 -13.84
CA CYS A 282 -0.70 -18.52 -14.90
C CYS A 282 -0.91 -19.98 -14.43
N GLN A 283 -2.11 -20.51 -14.64
CA GLN A 283 -2.48 -21.88 -14.24
C GLN A 283 -2.96 -22.68 -15.45
N HIS A 284 -2.01 -23.15 -16.25
CA HIS A 284 -2.32 -23.84 -17.50
C HIS A 284 -2.67 -25.30 -17.27
N GLU A 285 -2.13 -25.93 -16.23
CA GLU A 285 -2.43 -27.30 -15.87
C GLU A 285 -3.94 -27.50 -15.60
N VAL A 286 -4.50 -26.81 -14.60
CA VAL A 286 -5.91 -26.93 -14.23
C VAL A 286 -6.83 -26.47 -15.36
N ASN A 287 -6.47 -25.40 -16.08
CA ASN A 287 -7.24 -24.95 -17.25
C ASN A 287 -7.28 -26.03 -18.35
N GLY A 288 -6.15 -26.71 -18.58
CA GLY A 288 -6.05 -27.83 -19.52
C GLY A 288 -6.84 -29.05 -19.07
N GLN A 289 -6.89 -29.33 -17.77
CA GLN A 289 -7.73 -30.39 -17.20
C GLN A 289 -9.23 -30.06 -17.39
N PHE A 290 -9.66 -28.83 -17.10
CA PHE A 290 -11.05 -28.40 -17.34
C PHE A 290 -11.43 -28.43 -18.82
N ALA A 291 -10.51 -28.08 -19.72
CA ALA A 291 -10.76 -28.15 -21.16
C ALA A 291 -10.99 -29.59 -21.68
N LYS A 292 -10.45 -30.60 -20.99
CA LYS A 292 -10.55 -32.02 -21.35
C LYS A 292 -11.60 -32.79 -20.55
N ALA A 293 -12.15 -32.20 -19.49
CA ALA A 293 -13.06 -32.84 -18.57
C ALA A 293 -14.42 -33.14 -19.21
N ASP A 294 -15.02 -34.29 -18.84
CA ASP A 294 -16.41 -34.58 -19.17
C ASP A 294 -17.34 -33.71 -18.30
N LYS A 295 -18.09 -32.82 -18.97
CA LYS A 295 -19.00 -31.85 -18.35
C LYS A 295 -20.07 -32.50 -17.47
N THR A 296 -20.49 -33.71 -17.82
CA THR A 296 -21.54 -34.45 -17.10
C THR A 296 -21.02 -35.09 -15.81
N GLN A 297 -19.72 -35.38 -15.72
CA GLN A 297 -19.13 -36.05 -14.56
C GLN A 297 -18.59 -35.06 -13.51
N CYS A 298 -18.13 -33.87 -13.92
CA CYS A 298 -17.40 -32.98 -13.02
C CYS A 298 -18.29 -31.97 -12.29
N TYR A 299 -19.38 -31.50 -12.91
CA TYR A 299 -20.20 -30.43 -12.34
C TYR A 299 -21.67 -30.46 -12.83
N ASP A 300 -22.14 -31.58 -13.38
CA ASP A 300 -23.53 -31.75 -13.87
C ASP A 300 -24.01 -30.59 -14.77
N GLY A 301 -23.13 -30.05 -15.61
CA GLY A 301 -23.44 -28.93 -16.51
C GLY A 301 -23.60 -27.55 -15.86
N CYS A 302 -23.68 -27.40 -14.54
CA CYS A 302 -23.97 -26.11 -13.89
C CYS A 302 -22.89 -25.02 -14.11
N LEU A 303 -21.66 -25.40 -14.45
CA LEU A 303 -20.55 -24.47 -14.73
C LEU A 303 -20.32 -24.25 -16.23
N ASP A 304 -21.13 -24.81 -17.13
CA ASP A 304 -20.96 -24.67 -18.58
C ASP A 304 -20.83 -23.21 -19.04
N PRO A 305 -21.64 -22.24 -18.55
CA PRO A 305 -21.49 -20.83 -18.92
C PRO A 305 -20.13 -20.22 -18.57
N ILE A 306 -19.36 -20.82 -17.66
CA ILE A 306 -17.98 -20.40 -17.33
C ILE A 306 -16.98 -21.22 -18.17
N MET A 307 -17.20 -22.53 -18.30
CA MET A 307 -16.27 -23.45 -18.95
C MET A 307 -16.21 -23.31 -20.48
N ASP A 308 -17.30 -22.84 -21.09
CA ASP A 308 -17.41 -22.64 -22.56
C ASP A 308 -16.59 -21.46 -23.06
N TYR A 309 -16.32 -20.47 -22.20
CA TYR A 309 -15.54 -19.29 -22.56
C TYR A 309 -14.13 -19.42 -22.00
N GLY A 310 -13.14 -19.56 -22.88
CA GLY A 310 -11.74 -19.79 -22.47
C GLY A 310 -11.19 -18.78 -21.46
N LEU A 311 -11.55 -17.49 -21.59
CA LEU A 311 -11.17 -16.45 -20.63
C LEU A 311 -11.77 -16.66 -19.23
N LEU A 312 -13.04 -17.08 -19.16
CA LEU A 312 -13.71 -17.34 -17.89
C LEU A 312 -13.17 -18.62 -17.25
N ARG A 313 -12.97 -19.68 -18.07
CA ARG A 313 -12.34 -20.93 -17.64
C ARG A 313 -10.94 -20.73 -17.09
N GLU A 314 -10.11 -19.91 -17.75
CA GLU A 314 -8.75 -19.60 -17.29
C GLU A 314 -8.75 -18.90 -15.93
N ARG A 315 -9.63 -17.91 -15.74
CA ARG A 315 -9.76 -17.21 -14.43
C ARG A 315 -10.28 -18.15 -13.35
N PHE A 316 -11.24 -19.01 -13.67
CA PHE A 316 -11.75 -20.00 -12.74
C PHE A 316 -10.68 -21.03 -12.36
N ALA A 317 -9.92 -21.55 -13.32
CA ALA A 317 -8.78 -22.42 -13.09
C ALA A 317 -7.73 -21.76 -12.18
N ALA A 318 -7.48 -20.47 -12.36
CA ALA A 318 -6.59 -19.71 -11.48
C ALA A 318 -7.08 -19.75 -10.03
N LEU A 319 -8.35 -19.41 -9.79
CA LEU A 319 -8.95 -19.42 -8.46
C LEU A 319 -8.95 -20.82 -7.81
N VAL A 320 -9.25 -21.86 -8.59
CA VAL A 320 -9.23 -23.25 -8.11
C VAL A 320 -7.83 -23.66 -7.70
N THR A 321 -6.83 -23.35 -8.53
CA THR A 321 -5.42 -23.68 -8.24
C THR A 321 -4.94 -22.97 -6.99
N ASP A 322 -5.23 -21.67 -6.85
CA ASP A 322 -4.85 -20.89 -5.68
C ASP A 322 -5.54 -21.38 -4.42
N GLY A 323 -6.83 -21.76 -4.51
CA GLY A 323 -7.57 -22.38 -3.41
C GLY A 323 -7.01 -23.74 -2.99
N LEU A 324 -6.60 -24.57 -3.95
CA LEU A 324 -5.92 -25.83 -3.67
C LEU A 324 -4.59 -25.59 -2.97
N ARG A 325 -3.73 -24.72 -3.51
CA ARG A 325 -2.45 -24.34 -2.89
C ARG A 325 -2.64 -23.82 -1.48
N ALA A 326 -3.60 -22.93 -1.26
CA ALA A 326 -3.97 -22.44 0.07
C ALA A 326 -4.29 -23.58 1.04
N LYS A 327 -5.13 -24.52 0.62
CA LYS A 327 -5.52 -25.67 1.45
C LYS A 327 -4.36 -26.62 1.72
N TYR A 328 -3.48 -26.83 0.74
CA TYR A 328 -2.23 -27.56 0.97
C TYR A 328 -1.36 -26.81 1.99
N CYS A 329 -1.27 -25.48 1.89
CA CYS A 329 -0.53 -24.66 2.85
C CYS A 329 -1.09 -24.78 4.27
N GLU A 330 -2.39 -24.59 4.45
CA GLU A 330 -3.05 -24.72 5.76
C GLU A 330 -2.86 -26.12 6.36
N ARG A 331 -3.09 -27.16 5.54
CA ARG A 331 -3.13 -28.55 6.02
C ARG A 331 -1.75 -29.10 6.34
N PHE A 332 -0.79 -28.86 5.46
CA PHE A 332 0.51 -29.52 5.56
C PHE A 332 1.57 -28.63 6.18
N LEU A 333 1.37 -27.30 6.20
CA LEU A 333 2.44 -26.37 6.59
C LEU A 333 2.17 -25.67 7.91
N GLN A 334 0.95 -25.78 8.47
CA GLN A 334 0.54 -24.99 9.64
C GLN A 334 0.79 -23.48 9.49
N ILE A 335 0.97 -23.02 8.25
CA ILE A 335 1.05 -21.62 7.87
C ILE A 335 -0.38 -21.20 7.58
N GLU A 336 -0.86 -20.13 8.23
CA GLU A 336 -2.14 -19.52 7.86
C GLU A 336 -1.90 -18.66 6.61
N PRO A 337 -2.29 -19.12 5.40
CA PRO A 337 -2.08 -18.32 4.21
C PRO A 337 -2.98 -17.09 4.33
N THR A 338 -2.38 -15.91 4.32
CA THR A 338 -3.14 -14.67 4.18
C THR A 338 -3.56 -14.53 2.72
N LEU A 339 -4.51 -15.37 2.28
CA LEU A 339 -5.06 -15.42 0.93
C LEU A 339 -5.91 -14.16 0.66
N GLY A 340 -5.27 -12.98 0.63
CA GLY A 340 -6.06 -11.76 0.74
C GLY A 340 -5.36 -10.41 0.85
N ARG A 341 -4.02 -10.26 0.96
CA ARG A 341 -3.45 -8.89 0.93
C ARG A 341 -3.42 -8.21 -0.46
N LEU A 342 -4.07 -8.85 -1.44
CA LEU A 342 -4.47 -8.28 -2.73
C LEU A 342 -5.94 -7.81 -2.79
N LEU A 343 -6.70 -7.90 -1.69
CA LEU A 343 -7.97 -7.19 -1.51
C LEU A 343 -8.00 -6.47 -0.16
N ALA A 344 -7.58 -5.21 -0.20
CA ALA A 344 -7.92 -4.14 0.75
C ALA A 344 -7.75 -4.42 2.25
N ASP A 345 -6.64 -3.96 2.80
CA ASP A 345 -6.68 -3.41 4.16
C ASP A 345 -7.40 -2.04 4.09
N LYS A 346 -8.73 -2.09 4.32
CA LYS A 346 -9.60 -1.08 4.96
C LYS A 346 -11.05 -1.48 4.79
N GLY A 347 -11.64 -2.05 5.84
CA GLY A 347 -13.04 -2.49 5.78
C GLY A 347 -13.76 -2.74 7.10
N GLU A 348 -13.20 -2.43 8.28
CA GLU A 348 -14.08 -2.16 9.42
C GLU A 348 -14.81 -0.83 9.14
N ASN A 349 -16.05 -0.97 8.68
CA ASN A 349 -17.14 0.01 8.51
C ASN A 349 -17.74 0.00 7.09
N TYR A 350 -18.39 -1.11 6.73
CA TYR A 350 -19.67 -1.05 6.01
C TYR A 350 -20.64 -1.99 6.70
N LYS A 351 -21.38 -1.43 7.67
CA LYS A 351 -22.78 -1.82 7.86
C LYS A 351 -23.56 -1.04 6.82
N GLU A 352 -24.06 -1.73 5.82
CA GLU A 352 -25.47 -1.69 5.39
C GLU A 352 -25.75 -2.96 4.58
#